data_AF-A0A538U754-F1
#
_entry.id   AF-A0A538U754-F1
#
_cell.length_a   1.000
_cell.length_b   1.000
_cell.length_c   1.000
_cell.angle_alpha   90.00
_cell.angle_beta   90.00
_cell.angle_gamma   90.00
#
_symmetry.space_group_name_H-M   'P 1'
#
loop_
_entity.id
_entity.type
_entity.pdbx_description
1 polymer ?
#
loop_
_entity_poly.entity_id
_entity_poly.type
_entity_poly.pdbx_seq_one_letter_code
_entity_poly.pdbx_strand_id
1 'polypeptide(L)'
;MHLLAICLALTAASPPADDRALYDRACQQVAAAFDSARGGFVARSHVPSDAAVELGLLRGRQAGSEAWRDQALATIAWSRCLRDTLTGGFVAGGGNDEPTDAHAQKSASVNARRLENLNDAWHLTEAAGYQRDAARVVDFFDRALLDGRGGFLAGQGTDLELVPDANGLAIHAWLGWAAATRDTMRRNFGFRSLDRVWQQCWMPDIGLVRRGMFGEVLAPPQLVDQVEVGRALVLAARLMDGRADQDHARMLGDLLVTRFQDPERGGFSARWEPTGKGTAKRSGRSSADNARAARFLCELTTLTGDTKYRDAARRAWGDLARELDKPSLDAADWALALEAALEPALPDRPQWPTAAERTTPPEWRPMNFKVAGN
;
A
#
# COMPACT_ATOMS: atom_id res chain seq x y z
N MET A 1 -26.01 19.02 38.01
CA MET A 1 -25.74 19.57 36.66
C MET A 1 -25.32 18.43 35.76
N HIS A 2 -26.26 17.86 34.99
CA HIS A 2 -25.98 16.81 34.02
C HIS A 2 -25.59 17.44 32.68
N LEU A 3 -24.36 17.22 32.24
CA LEU A 3 -23.95 17.52 30.86
C LEU A 3 -24.44 16.38 29.96
N LEU A 4 -25.45 16.66 29.15
CA LEU A 4 -25.81 15.86 27.99
C LEU A 4 -24.69 15.98 26.95
N ALA A 5 -24.02 14.87 26.64
CA ALA A 5 -23.19 14.75 25.45
C ALA A 5 -24.11 14.61 24.23
N ILE A 6 -24.15 15.63 23.39
CA ILE A 6 -24.82 15.58 22.08
C ILE A 6 -23.86 14.85 21.13
N CYS A 7 -24.10 13.55 20.92
CA CYS A 7 -23.53 12.83 19.78
C CYS A 7 -24.23 13.33 18.51
N LEU A 8 -23.59 14.26 17.80
CA LEU A 8 -23.90 14.54 16.41
C LEU A 8 -23.51 13.31 15.58
N ALA A 9 -24.46 12.40 15.39
CA ALA A 9 -24.38 11.43 14.30
C ALA A 9 -24.42 12.23 13.00
N LEU A 10 -23.26 12.41 12.35
CA LEU A 10 -23.25 12.73 10.93
C LEU A 10 -23.98 11.58 10.23
N THR A 11 -25.20 11.85 9.76
CA THR A 11 -25.90 10.99 8.81
C THR A 11 -25.05 10.93 7.54
N ALA A 12 -24.20 9.93 7.42
CA ALA A 12 -23.59 9.57 6.15
C ALA A 12 -24.76 9.28 5.19
N ALA A 13 -24.87 10.06 4.11
CA ALA A 13 -25.81 9.75 3.05
C ALA A 13 -25.53 8.32 2.57
N SER A 14 -26.57 7.49 2.46
CA SER A 14 -26.42 6.14 1.91
C SER A 14 -25.66 6.21 0.59
N PRO A 15 -24.69 5.33 0.35
CA PRO A 15 -23.99 5.32 -0.92
C PRO A 15 -25.01 5.13 -2.05
N PRO A 16 -24.87 5.83 -3.18
CA PRO A 16 -25.74 5.66 -4.32
C PRO A 16 -25.80 4.18 -4.72
N ALA A 17 -27.00 3.67 -4.98
CA ALA A 17 -27.25 2.25 -5.25
C ALA A 17 -26.36 1.67 -6.37
N ASP A 18 -25.89 2.53 -7.28
CA ASP A 18 -24.98 2.19 -8.36
C ASP A 18 -23.56 1.79 -7.89
N ASP A 19 -23.02 2.44 -6.85
CA ASP A 19 -21.67 2.11 -6.34
C ASP A 19 -21.64 0.73 -5.70
N ARG A 20 -22.71 0.37 -4.98
CA ARG A 20 -22.83 -0.96 -4.37
C ARG A 20 -22.95 -2.04 -5.46
N ALA A 21 -23.71 -1.77 -6.51
CA ALA A 21 -23.82 -2.68 -7.65
C ALA A 21 -22.47 -2.87 -8.38
N LEU A 22 -21.71 -1.79 -8.57
CA LEU A 22 -20.35 -1.86 -9.13
C LEU A 22 -19.40 -2.67 -8.22
N TYR A 23 -19.47 -2.46 -6.91
CA TYR A 23 -18.66 -3.20 -5.94
C TYR A 23 -18.97 -4.69 -5.96
N ASP A 24 -20.26 -5.05 -5.91
CA ASP A 24 -20.69 -6.45 -5.93
C ASP A 24 -20.29 -7.11 -7.26
N ARG A 25 -20.40 -6.39 -8.38
CA ARG A 25 -19.94 -6.86 -9.69
C ARG A 25 -18.42 -7.04 -9.74
N ALA A 26 -17.63 -6.11 -9.19
CA ALA A 26 -16.18 -6.23 -9.13
C ALA A 26 -15.76 -7.45 -8.30
N CYS A 27 -16.39 -7.65 -7.13
CA CYS A 27 -16.19 -8.84 -6.30
C CYS A 27 -16.52 -10.13 -7.05
N GLN A 28 -17.63 -10.17 -7.80
CA GLN A 28 -17.99 -11.33 -8.62
C GLN A 28 -16.93 -11.64 -9.68
N GLN A 29 -16.40 -10.63 -10.38
CA GLN A 29 -15.36 -10.84 -11.40
C GLN A 29 -14.05 -11.34 -10.80
N VAL A 30 -13.64 -10.84 -9.64
CA VAL A 30 -12.43 -11.32 -8.94
C VAL A 30 -12.63 -12.76 -8.45
N ALA A 31 -13.77 -13.07 -7.82
CA ALA A 31 -14.08 -14.42 -7.35
C ALA A 31 -14.11 -15.42 -8.51
N ALA A 32 -14.68 -15.04 -9.66
CA ALA A 32 -14.73 -15.87 -10.86
C ALA A 32 -13.35 -16.05 -11.53
N ALA A 33 -12.39 -15.17 -11.26
CA ALA A 33 -11.02 -15.28 -11.76
C ALA A 33 -10.11 -16.18 -10.90
N PHE A 34 -10.57 -16.60 -9.71
CA PHE A 34 -9.85 -17.55 -8.87
C PHE A 34 -9.68 -18.90 -9.57
N ASP A 35 -8.46 -19.42 -9.56
CA ASP A 35 -8.15 -20.74 -10.12
C ASP A 35 -7.21 -21.50 -9.20
N SER A 36 -7.75 -22.49 -8.48
CA SER A 36 -6.98 -23.31 -7.55
C SER A 36 -5.88 -24.12 -8.23
N ALA A 37 -6.04 -24.52 -9.50
CA ALA A 37 -5.02 -25.26 -10.24
C ALA A 37 -3.80 -24.37 -10.58
N ARG A 38 -3.99 -23.05 -10.65
CA ARG A 38 -2.90 -22.07 -10.82
C ARG A 38 -2.33 -21.51 -9.51
N GLY A 39 -2.86 -21.93 -8.36
CA GLY A 39 -2.44 -21.38 -7.07
C GLY A 39 -3.33 -20.28 -6.51
N GLY A 40 -4.52 -20.08 -7.06
CA GLY A 40 -5.56 -19.18 -6.54
C GLY A 40 -5.69 -17.90 -7.34
N PHE A 41 -5.56 -16.74 -6.68
CA PHE A 41 -5.56 -15.43 -7.33
C PHE A 41 -4.22 -15.16 -8.04
N VAL A 42 -3.88 -16.01 -9.00
CA VAL A 42 -2.62 -15.98 -9.74
C VAL A 42 -2.89 -15.80 -11.23
N ALA A 43 -2.31 -14.75 -11.81
CA ALA A 43 -2.40 -14.46 -13.23
C ALA A 43 -1.71 -15.55 -14.06
N ARG A 44 -2.05 -15.64 -15.35
CA ARG A 44 -1.42 -16.61 -16.27
C ARG A 44 0.10 -16.44 -16.41
N SER A 45 0.63 -15.27 -16.10
CA SER A 45 2.06 -14.98 -16.02
C SER A 45 2.74 -15.51 -14.75
N HIS A 46 2.02 -16.28 -13.91
CA HIS A 46 2.45 -16.75 -12.58
C HIS A 46 2.82 -15.61 -11.62
N VAL A 47 2.12 -14.48 -11.75
CA VAL A 47 2.20 -13.35 -10.82
C VAL A 47 0.94 -13.37 -9.95
N PRO A 48 1.04 -13.47 -8.62
CA PRO A 48 -0.12 -13.36 -7.74
C PRO A 48 -0.68 -11.93 -7.78
N SER A 49 -2.00 -11.79 -7.75
CA SER A 49 -2.64 -10.50 -7.54
C SER A 49 -2.70 -10.20 -6.04
N ASP A 50 -1.78 -9.36 -5.58
CA ASP A 50 -1.74 -8.96 -4.17
C ASP A 50 -3.02 -8.21 -3.75
N ALA A 51 -3.63 -7.45 -4.66
CA ALA A 51 -4.90 -6.75 -4.42
C ALA A 51 -6.08 -7.73 -4.27
N ALA A 52 -6.13 -8.82 -5.06
CA ALA A 52 -7.18 -9.83 -4.93
C ALA A 52 -7.04 -10.61 -3.61
N VAL A 53 -5.81 -10.85 -3.17
CA VAL A 53 -5.54 -11.43 -1.83
C VAL A 53 -6.00 -10.48 -0.73
N GLU A 54 -5.64 -9.20 -0.80
CA GLU A 54 -6.09 -8.17 0.15
C GLU A 54 -7.63 -8.12 0.24
N LEU A 55 -8.30 -8.06 -0.92
CA LEU A 55 -9.76 -8.09 -1.00
C LEU A 55 -10.35 -9.35 -0.35
N GLY A 56 -9.78 -10.53 -0.62
CA GLY A 56 -10.24 -11.77 -0.03
C GLY A 56 -10.05 -11.85 1.48
N LEU A 57 -8.95 -11.30 2.02
CA LEU A 57 -8.75 -11.18 3.46
C LEU A 57 -9.74 -10.20 4.10
N LEU A 58 -10.00 -9.06 3.45
CA LEU A 58 -10.94 -8.06 3.92
C LEU A 58 -12.38 -8.62 3.96
N ARG A 59 -12.83 -9.22 2.86
CA ARG A 59 -14.15 -9.87 2.78
C ARG A 59 -14.26 -11.07 3.72
N GLY A 60 -13.17 -11.81 3.92
CA GLY A 60 -13.08 -12.94 4.83
C GLY A 60 -13.33 -12.60 6.31
N ARG A 61 -13.38 -11.30 6.69
CA ARG A 61 -13.79 -10.84 8.02
C ARG A 61 -15.30 -10.93 8.26
N GLN A 62 -16.09 -10.94 7.18
CA GLN A 62 -17.56 -10.96 7.25
C GLN A 62 -18.06 -12.40 7.40
N ALA A 63 -19.06 -12.62 8.26
CA ALA A 63 -19.69 -13.93 8.43
C ALA A 63 -20.32 -14.41 7.11
N GLY A 64 -20.15 -15.69 6.76
CA GLY A 64 -20.68 -16.26 5.52
C GLY A 64 -19.83 -15.97 4.27
N SER A 65 -18.63 -15.40 4.43
CA SER A 65 -17.65 -15.15 3.36
C SER A 65 -16.38 -15.99 3.51
N GLU A 66 -16.48 -17.18 4.12
CA GLU A 66 -15.34 -18.06 4.41
C GLU A 66 -14.56 -18.45 3.15
N ALA A 67 -15.25 -18.59 2.02
CA ALA A 67 -14.62 -18.87 0.73
C ALA A 67 -13.58 -17.81 0.34
N TRP A 68 -13.86 -16.53 0.56
CA TRP A 68 -12.91 -15.43 0.27
C TRP A 68 -11.65 -15.53 1.12
N ARG A 69 -11.82 -15.81 2.41
CA ARG A 69 -10.70 -16.06 3.33
C ARG A 69 -9.87 -17.23 2.82
N ASP A 70 -10.50 -18.37 2.58
CA ASP A 70 -9.79 -19.60 2.25
C ASP A 70 -9.05 -19.48 0.90
N GLN A 71 -9.65 -18.79 -0.09
CA GLN A 71 -9.02 -18.47 -1.38
C GLN A 71 -7.79 -17.56 -1.24
N ALA A 72 -7.90 -16.51 -0.42
CA ALA A 72 -6.78 -15.60 -0.16
C ALA A 72 -5.63 -16.33 0.57
N LEU A 73 -5.95 -17.12 1.61
CA LEU A 73 -4.96 -17.89 2.35
C LEU A 73 -4.31 -18.98 1.50
N ALA A 74 -5.05 -19.62 0.59
CA ALA A 74 -4.51 -20.57 -0.38
C ALA A 74 -3.50 -19.89 -1.34
N THR A 75 -3.82 -18.67 -1.79
CA THR A 75 -2.93 -17.89 -2.65
C THR A 75 -1.65 -17.45 -1.91
N ILE A 76 -1.75 -17.04 -0.64
CA ILE A 76 -0.59 -16.76 0.22
C ILE A 76 0.26 -18.03 0.43
N ALA A 77 -0.39 -19.19 0.63
CA ALA A 77 0.33 -20.44 0.77
C ALA A 77 1.11 -20.79 -0.50
N TRP A 78 0.50 -20.59 -1.67
CA TRP A 78 1.15 -20.78 -2.97
C TRP A 78 2.33 -19.82 -3.16
N SER A 79 2.16 -18.52 -2.85
CA SER A 79 3.19 -17.50 -3.09
C SER A 79 4.50 -17.74 -2.32
N ARG A 80 4.51 -18.59 -1.29
CA ARG A 80 5.72 -19.07 -0.63
C ARG A 80 6.72 -19.74 -1.58
N CYS A 81 6.27 -20.26 -2.73
CA CYS A 81 7.16 -20.79 -3.76
C CYS A 81 8.01 -19.71 -4.44
N LEU A 82 7.57 -18.45 -4.40
CA LEU A 82 8.26 -17.29 -4.95
C LEU A 82 9.23 -16.64 -3.95
N ARG A 83 9.42 -17.25 -2.78
CA ARG A 83 10.33 -16.75 -1.76
C ARG A 83 11.72 -17.29 -2.00
N ASP A 84 12.71 -16.41 -2.05
CA ASP A 84 14.11 -16.79 -2.01
C ASP A 84 14.45 -17.32 -0.61
N THR A 85 14.77 -18.61 -0.52
CA THR A 85 15.09 -19.29 0.74
C THR A 85 16.52 -19.04 1.22
N LEU A 86 17.40 -18.54 0.36
CA LEU A 86 18.81 -18.28 0.67
C LEU A 86 18.99 -16.91 1.30
N THR A 87 18.48 -15.87 0.64
CA THR A 87 18.71 -14.48 1.09
C THR A 87 17.45 -13.78 1.60
N GLY A 88 16.29 -14.42 1.46
CA GLY A 88 15.00 -13.85 1.83
C GLY A 88 14.42 -12.96 0.72
N GLY A 89 13.23 -12.44 1.01
CA GLY A 89 12.44 -11.67 0.06
C GLY A 89 11.76 -12.54 -1.00
N PHE A 90 10.91 -11.90 -1.76
CA PHE A 90 10.05 -12.49 -2.76
C PHE A 90 10.35 -11.91 -4.13
N VAL A 91 10.40 -12.78 -5.15
CA VAL A 91 10.35 -12.37 -6.55
C VAL A 91 8.90 -12.12 -6.98
N ALA A 92 8.71 -11.32 -8.03
CA ALA A 92 7.37 -10.93 -8.51
C ALA A 92 6.54 -12.14 -8.97
N GLY A 93 7.17 -13.08 -9.67
CA GLY A 93 6.53 -14.22 -10.33
C GLY A 93 7.41 -14.72 -11.47
N GLY A 94 6.93 -15.63 -12.31
CA GLY A 94 7.68 -16.07 -13.48
C GLY A 94 7.03 -17.20 -14.28
N GLY A 95 6.90 -17.00 -15.60
CA GLY A 95 6.58 -18.06 -16.57
C GLY A 95 7.81 -18.89 -16.95
N ASN A 96 7.59 -20.02 -17.63
CA ASN A 96 8.68 -20.79 -18.26
C ASN A 96 9.31 -20.08 -19.46
N ASP A 97 8.69 -19.01 -19.96
CA ASP A 97 9.19 -18.21 -21.08
C ASP A 97 10.19 -17.17 -20.56
N GLU A 98 11.46 -17.58 -20.51
CA GLU A 98 12.68 -16.85 -20.16
C GLU A 98 12.62 -15.96 -18.90
N PRO A 99 13.50 -16.16 -17.89
CA PRO A 99 13.63 -15.21 -16.80
C PRO A 99 14.14 -13.88 -17.37
N THR A 100 13.25 -12.93 -17.62
CA THR A 100 13.66 -11.54 -17.76
C THR A 100 14.13 -11.08 -16.39
N ASP A 101 15.25 -10.32 -16.34
CA ASP A 101 15.82 -9.81 -15.09
C ASP A 101 14.78 -9.07 -14.22
N ALA A 102 13.74 -8.49 -14.82
CA ALA A 102 12.64 -7.82 -14.14
C ALA A 102 11.77 -8.74 -13.25
N HIS A 103 11.57 -10.01 -13.63
CA HIS A 103 10.81 -10.98 -12.82
C HIS A 103 11.63 -11.55 -11.66
N ALA A 104 12.96 -11.67 -11.86
CA ALA A 104 13.89 -12.15 -10.84
C ALA A 104 14.21 -11.08 -9.76
N GLN A 105 13.90 -9.80 -10.02
CA GLN A 105 14.16 -8.73 -9.06
C GLN A 105 13.21 -8.80 -7.85
N LYS A 106 13.82 -8.84 -6.67
CA LYS A 106 13.12 -8.72 -5.38
C LYS A 106 12.93 -7.25 -5.03
N SER A 107 11.95 -6.62 -5.67
CA SER A 107 11.67 -5.19 -5.50
C SER A 107 11.01 -4.89 -4.16
N ALA A 108 11.18 -3.65 -3.69
CA ALA A 108 10.49 -3.14 -2.51
C ALA A 108 8.98 -3.19 -2.68
N SER A 109 8.45 -2.81 -3.85
CA SER A 109 7.01 -2.80 -4.13
C SER A 109 6.36 -4.17 -3.97
N VAL A 110 6.96 -5.23 -4.53
CA VAL A 110 6.43 -6.61 -4.42
C VAL A 110 6.47 -7.08 -2.97
N ASN A 111 7.59 -6.87 -2.30
CA ASN A 111 7.75 -7.33 -0.92
C ASN A 111 6.87 -6.54 0.06
N ALA A 112 6.62 -5.26 -0.19
CA ALA A 112 5.72 -4.42 0.60
C ALA A 112 4.28 -4.94 0.52
N ARG A 113 3.75 -5.17 -0.70
CA ARG A 113 2.39 -5.70 -0.89
C ARG A 113 2.21 -7.08 -0.25
N ARG A 114 3.22 -7.95 -0.32
CA ARG A 114 3.19 -9.26 0.35
C ARG A 114 3.30 -9.15 1.87
N LEU A 115 4.04 -8.17 2.39
CA LEU A 115 4.08 -7.88 3.82
C LEU A 115 2.70 -7.45 4.33
N GLU A 116 1.99 -6.59 3.59
CA GLU A 116 0.61 -6.19 3.91
C GLU A 116 -0.31 -7.41 3.98
N ASN A 117 -0.34 -8.24 2.93
CA ASN A 117 -1.14 -9.45 2.87
C ASN A 117 -0.83 -10.44 4.01
N LEU A 118 0.44 -10.62 4.36
CA LEU A 118 0.84 -11.47 5.48
C LEU A 118 0.42 -10.89 6.83
N ASN A 119 0.51 -9.56 6.99
CA ASN A 119 0.07 -8.88 8.20
C ASN A 119 -1.46 -8.98 8.36
N ASP A 120 -2.22 -8.78 7.29
CA ASP A 120 -3.68 -8.93 7.29
C ASP A 120 -4.11 -10.38 7.53
N ALA A 121 -3.40 -11.36 6.96
CA ALA A 121 -3.65 -12.78 7.22
C ALA A 121 -3.36 -13.13 8.69
N TRP A 122 -2.32 -12.56 9.28
CA TRP A 122 -2.04 -12.74 10.71
C TRP A 122 -3.16 -12.14 11.57
N HIS A 123 -3.62 -10.92 11.29
CA HIS A 123 -4.73 -10.31 12.02
C HIS A 123 -6.05 -11.08 11.87
N LEU A 124 -6.34 -11.59 10.68
CA LEU A 124 -7.58 -12.32 10.40
C LEU A 124 -7.63 -13.70 11.07
N THR A 125 -6.49 -14.39 11.15
CA THR A 125 -6.43 -15.80 11.57
C THR A 125 -5.82 -16.02 12.96
N GLU A 126 -5.13 -15.01 13.49
CA GLU A 126 -4.26 -15.08 14.67
C GLU A 126 -3.15 -16.15 14.59
N ALA A 127 -2.94 -16.74 13.41
CA ALA A 127 -1.96 -17.81 13.25
C ALA A 127 -0.53 -17.25 13.19
N ALA A 128 0.30 -17.63 14.17
CA ALA A 128 1.70 -17.20 14.29
C ALA A 128 2.58 -17.58 13.06
N GLY A 129 2.11 -18.46 12.18
CA GLY A 129 2.77 -18.75 10.90
C GLY A 129 2.86 -17.52 9.99
N TYR A 130 1.78 -16.74 9.88
CA TYR A 130 1.76 -15.54 9.04
C TYR A 130 2.60 -14.42 9.63
N GLN A 131 2.57 -14.23 10.96
CA GLN A 131 3.46 -13.29 11.65
C GLN A 131 4.94 -13.62 11.40
N ARG A 132 5.33 -14.90 11.46
CA ARG A 132 6.71 -15.32 11.18
C ARG A 132 7.10 -15.09 9.72
N ASP A 133 6.18 -15.32 8.78
CA ASP A 133 6.42 -15.04 7.37
C ASP A 133 6.56 -13.53 7.12
N ALA A 134 5.71 -12.69 7.71
CA ALA A 134 5.81 -11.22 7.67
C ALA A 134 7.16 -10.73 8.25
N ALA A 135 7.55 -11.27 9.41
CA ALA A 135 8.83 -10.93 10.04
C ALA A 135 10.05 -11.26 9.16
N ARG A 136 9.98 -12.33 8.36
CA ARG A 136 11.04 -12.66 7.37
C ARG A 136 11.11 -11.67 6.22
N VAL A 137 9.97 -11.12 5.80
CA VAL A 137 9.95 -10.05 4.80
C VAL A 137 10.57 -8.77 5.38
N VAL A 138 10.19 -8.42 6.60
CA VAL A 138 10.76 -7.27 7.33
C VAL A 138 12.28 -7.42 7.50
N ASP A 139 12.77 -8.59 7.86
CA ASP A 139 14.20 -8.88 7.93
C ASP A 139 14.90 -8.73 6.57
N PHE A 140 14.26 -9.13 5.47
CA PHE A 140 14.78 -8.88 4.13
C PHE A 140 14.87 -7.37 3.82
N PHE A 141 13.84 -6.60 4.17
CA PHE A 141 13.88 -5.15 4.06
C PHE A 141 15.05 -4.55 4.84
N ASP A 142 15.19 -4.92 6.12
CA ASP A 142 16.28 -4.48 7.01
C ASP A 142 17.67 -4.74 6.41
N ARG A 143 17.87 -5.94 5.84
CA ARG A 143 19.18 -6.37 5.33
C ARG A 143 19.50 -5.84 3.92
N ALA A 144 18.49 -5.67 3.08
CA ALA A 144 18.71 -5.51 1.64
C ALA A 144 18.13 -4.24 1.03
N LEU A 145 17.14 -3.60 1.67
CA LEU A 145 16.39 -2.51 1.04
C LEU A 145 16.40 -1.20 1.84
N LEU A 146 16.78 -1.18 3.11
CA LEU A 146 16.84 0.08 3.86
C LEU A 146 17.99 0.97 3.40
N ASP A 147 17.71 2.27 3.30
CA ASP A 147 18.73 3.31 3.34
C ASP A 147 18.82 3.87 4.77
N GLY A 148 20.00 3.82 5.38
CA GLY A 148 20.22 4.26 6.77
C GLY A 148 19.83 5.72 7.03
N ARG A 149 19.83 6.57 6.01
CA ARG A 149 19.37 7.97 6.09
C ARG A 149 17.85 8.11 6.20
N GLY A 150 17.10 7.01 6.00
CA GLY A 150 15.65 6.97 5.80
C GLY A 150 15.32 6.69 4.33
N GLY A 151 14.27 5.93 4.07
CA GLY A 151 13.87 5.48 2.74
C GLY A 151 14.28 4.05 2.43
N PHE A 152 13.83 3.60 1.26
CA PHE A 152 13.98 2.24 0.77
C PHE A 152 14.51 2.26 -0.66
N LEU A 153 15.43 1.35 -0.97
CA LEU A 153 15.89 1.05 -2.32
C LEU A 153 14.74 0.38 -3.10
N ALA A 154 14.52 0.77 -4.35
CA ALA A 154 13.44 0.21 -5.16
C ALA A 154 13.64 -1.28 -5.48
N GLY A 155 14.90 -1.72 -5.58
CA GLY A 155 15.28 -3.11 -5.79
C GLY A 155 16.72 -3.39 -5.38
N GLN A 156 17.16 -4.63 -5.56
CA GLN A 156 18.56 -5.01 -5.34
C GLN A 156 19.40 -4.66 -6.58
N GLY A 157 20.54 -3.98 -6.40
CA GLY A 157 21.44 -3.63 -7.50
C GLY A 157 22.06 -2.24 -7.33
N THR A 158 22.34 -1.58 -8.46
CA THR A 158 22.93 -0.23 -8.50
C THR A 158 21.89 0.89 -8.46
N ASP A 159 20.60 0.56 -8.35
CA ASP A 159 19.53 1.54 -8.24
C ASP A 159 19.46 2.08 -6.81
N LEU A 160 20.11 3.22 -6.60
CA LEU A 160 20.21 3.92 -5.32
C LEU A 160 19.20 5.08 -5.21
N GLU A 161 18.27 5.18 -6.16
CA GLU A 161 17.34 6.29 -6.25
C GLU A 161 16.19 6.15 -5.25
N LEU A 162 15.76 7.29 -4.70
CA LEU A 162 14.59 7.34 -3.82
C LEU A 162 13.32 7.44 -4.68
N VAL A 163 12.88 6.28 -5.19
CA VAL A 163 11.70 6.20 -6.06
C VAL A 163 10.42 6.35 -5.22
N PRO A 164 9.56 7.37 -5.45
CA PRO A 164 8.44 7.68 -4.56
C PRO A 164 7.40 6.56 -4.45
N ASP A 165 6.96 5.95 -5.54
CA ASP A 165 5.95 4.87 -5.50
C ASP A 165 6.41 3.65 -4.68
N ALA A 166 7.62 3.16 -4.94
CA ALA A 166 8.23 2.05 -4.21
C ALA A 166 8.39 2.38 -2.72
N ASN A 167 8.78 3.62 -2.41
CA ASN A 167 8.89 4.09 -1.03
C ASN A 167 7.53 4.26 -0.36
N GLY A 168 6.50 4.77 -1.05
CA GLY A 168 5.15 4.89 -0.52
C GLY A 168 4.60 3.53 -0.10
N LEU A 169 4.72 2.53 -0.98
CA LEU A 169 4.36 1.15 -0.69
C LEU A 169 5.16 0.58 0.51
N ALA A 170 6.48 0.70 0.47
CA ALA A 170 7.34 0.20 1.53
C ALA A 170 7.05 0.85 2.88
N ILE A 171 6.91 2.17 2.93
CA ILE A 171 6.59 2.92 4.15
C ILE A 171 5.22 2.52 4.68
N HIS A 172 4.20 2.39 3.81
CA HIS A 172 2.86 1.97 4.22
C HIS A 172 2.89 0.58 4.88
N ALA A 173 3.48 -0.42 4.21
CA ALA A 173 3.63 -1.77 4.75
C ALA A 173 4.46 -1.81 6.04
N TRP A 174 5.55 -1.03 6.10
CA TRP A 174 6.45 -0.95 7.24
C TRP A 174 5.77 -0.34 8.47
N LEU A 175 5.01 0.74 8.29
CA LEU A 175 4.23 1.36 9.35
C LEU A 175 3.07 0.46 9.81
N GLY A 176 2.43 -0.26 8.89
CA GLY A 176 1.44 -1.28 9.21
C GLY A 176 2.01 -2.37 10.12
N TRP A 177 3.17 -2.92 9.75
CA TRP A 177 3.88 -3.88 10.59
C TRP A 177 4.30 -3.30 11.95
N ALA A 178 4.84 -2.08 11.96
CA ALA A 178 5.25 -1.40 13.19
C ALA A 178 4.05 -1.19 14.13
N ALA A 179 2.88 -0.85 13.60
CA ALA A 179 1.64 -0.70 14.37
C ALA A 179 1.18 -2.04 14.94
N ALA A 180 1.15 -3.09 14.11
CA ALA A 180 0.75 -4.45 14.50
C ALA A 180 1.63 -5.04 15.61
N THR A 181 2.94 -4.75 15.56
CA THR A 181 3.93 -5.26 16.53
C THR A 181 4.30 -4.27 17.64
N ARG A 182 3.76 -3.05 17.58
CA ARG A 182 4.09 -1.93 18.47
C ARG A 182 5.60 -1.60 18.50
N ASP A 183 6.29 -1.83 17.40
CA ASP A 183 7.72 -1.56 17.26
C ASP A 183 7.98 -0.07 17.01
N THR A 184 8.43 0.63 18.05
CA THR A 184 8.72 2.07 17.99
C THR A 184 9.95 2.42 17.16
N MET A 185 10.93 1.51 17.02
CA MET A 185 12.12 1.74 16.20
C MET A 185 11.72 1.75 14.72
N ARG A 186 10.96 0.74 14.29
CA ARG A 186 10.47 0.64 12.92
C ARG A 186 9.50 1.75 12.60
N ARG A 187 8.60 2.10 13.53
CA ARG A 187 7.75 3.29 13.43
C ARG A 187 8.59 4.53 13.12
N ASN A 188 9.58 4.84 13.97
CA ASN A 188 10.40 6.05 13.81
C ASN A 188 11.18 6.04 12.46
N PHE A 189 11.64 4.87 12.01
CA PHE A 189 12.25 4.72 10.70
C PHE A 189 11.25 5.04 9.57
N GLY A 190 10.02 4.54 9.65
CA GLY A 190 8.96 4.82 8.67
C GLY A 190 8.67 6.32 8.53
N PHE A 191 8.49 7.03 9.66
CA PHE A 191 8.30 8.49 9.64
C PHE A 191 9.50 9.24 9.05
N ARG A 192 10.72 8.89 9.48
CA ARG A 192 11.94 9.50 8.89
C ARG A 192 12.07 9.26 7.39
N SER A 193 11.63 8.09 6.93
CA SER A 193 11.61 7.75 5.51
C SER A 193 10.62 8.62 4.73
N LEU A 194 9.44 8.84 5.31
CA LEU A 194 8.41 9.70 4.73
C LEU A 194 8.87 11.17 4.64
N ASP A 195 9.48 11.68 5.71
CA ASP A 195 10.10 13.01 5.74
C ASP A 195 11.13 13.18 4.63
N ARG A 196 11.99 12.17 4.42
CA ARG A 196 13.01 12.22 3.39
C ARG A 196 12.42 12.19 1.98
N VAL A 197 11.45 11.30 1.72
CA VAL A 197 10.73 11.25 0.44
C VAL A 197 10.12 12.62 0.15
N TRP A 198 9.44 13.22 1.11
CA TRP A 198 8.86 14.55 0.94
C TRP A 198 9.95 15.59 0.65
N GLN A 199 11.00 15.68 1.46
CA GLN A 199 12.07 16.68 1.31
C GLN A 199 12.83 16.56 -0.02
N GLN A 200 13.05 15.35 -0.53
CA GLN A 200 13.86 15.12 -1.72
C GLN A 200 13.03 15.09 -3.00
N CYS A 201 11.82 14.52 -2.96
CA CYS A 201 11.02 14.28 -4.16
C CYS A 201 9.95 15.36 -4.38
N TRP A 202 9.51 16.08 -3.35
CA TRP A 202 8.48 17.11 -3.51
C TRP A 202 9.00 18.32 -4.28
N MET A 203 8.24 18.75 -5.28
CA MET A 203 8.42 20.02 -5.97
C MET A 203 7.13 20.84 -5.86
N PRO A 204 7.19 22.08 -5.32
CA PRO A 204 6.04 22.98 -5.27
C PRO A 204 5.36 23.11 -6.64
N ASP A 205 4.02 23.07 -6.65
CA ASP A 205 3.14 23.16 -7.84
C ASP A 205 3.30 22.06 -8.91
N ILE A 206 4.25 21.15 -8.74
CA ILE A 206 4.56 20.07 -9.69
C ILE A 206 4.14 18.71 -9.11
N GLY A 207 4.45 18.45 -7.84
CA GLY A 207 4.24 17.16 -7.18
C GLY A 207 5.54 16.41 -6.86
N LEU A 208 5.39 15.14 -6.49
CA LEU A 208 6.53 14.24 -6.30
C LEU A 208 7.15 13.88 -7.65
N VAL A 209 8.48 13.95 -7.72
CA VAL A 209 9.26 13.59 -8.89
C VAL A 209 10.34 12.56 -8.52
N ARG A 210 10.76 11.78 -9.52
CA ARG A 210 11.91 10.88 -9.41
C ARG A 210 13.19 11.66 -9.70
N ARG A 211 14.18 11.52 -8.83
CA ARG A 211 15.47 12.21 -8.95
C ARG A 211 16.62 11.24 -9.05
N GLY A 212 17.57 11.57 -9.92
CA GLY A 212 18.83 10.86 -10.03
C GLY A 212 19.78 11.22 -8.89
N MET A 213 20.94 10.56 -8.88
CA MET A 213 21.95 10.74 -7.84
C MET A 213 22.47 12.18 -7.71
N PHE A 214 22.37 12.98 -8.78
CA PHE A 214 22.82 14.39 -8.80
C PHE A 214 21.66 15.39 -8.63
N GLY A 215 20.44 14.91 -8.35
CA GLY A 215 19.26 15.73 -8.06
C GLY A 215 18.46 16.17 -9.29
N GLU A 216 18.90 15.78 -10.49
CA GLU A 216 18.18 15.98 -11.74
C GLU A 216 16.84 15.24 -11.74
N VAL A 217 15.81 15.84 -12.36
CA VAL A 217 14.51 15.19 -12.51
C VAL A 217 14.57 14.21 -13.67
N LEU A 218 14.30 12.93 -13.38
CA LEU A 218 14.46 11.84 -14.34
C LEU A 218 13.23 11.61 -15.20
N ALA A 219 12.05 11.97 -14.69
CA ALA A 219 10.78 11.72 -15.37
C ALA A 219 9.74 12.79 -15.02
N PRO A 220 8.76 13.03 -15.91
CA PRO A 220 7.57 13.80 -15.55
C PRO A 220 6.86 13.20 -14.34
N PRO A 221 6.17 14.03 -13.52
CA PRO A 221 5.38 13.57 -12.39
C PRO A 221 4.43 12.43 -12.77
N GLN A 222 4.55 11.32 -12.04
CA GLN A 222 3.72 10.14 -12.26
C GLN A 222 2.61 10.08 -11.22
N LEU A 223 1.45 9.58 -11.63
CA LEU A 223 0.29 9.40 -10.76
C LEU A 223 0.61 8.45 -9.60
N VAL A 224 1.25 7.32 -9.91
CA VAL A 224 1.59 6.28 -8.91
C VAL A 224 2.49 6.80 -7.80
N ASP A 225 3.43 7.69 -8.13
CA ASP A 225 4.32 8.34 -7.17
C ASP A 225 3.51 9.17 -6.16
N GLN A 226 2.50 9.90 -6.64
CA GLN A 226 1.63 10.70 -5.78
C GLN A 226 0.72 9.83 -4.92
N VAL A 227 0.15 8.79 -5.54
CA VAL A 227 -0.84 7.92 -4.90
C VAL A 227 -0.23 7.13 -3.76
N GLU A 228 0.87 6.41 -4.00
CA GLU A 228 1.40 5.49 -2.99
C GLU A 228 2.03 6.25 -1.80
N VAL A 229 2.68 7.39 -2.05
CA VAL A 229 3.14 8.28 -0.95
C VAL A 229 1.95 8.91 -0.24
N GLY A 230 0.91 9.32 -0.97
CA GLY A 230 -0.33 9.84 -0.39
C GLY A 230 -1.00 8.85 0.57
N ARG A 231 -1.08 7.58 0.19
CA ARG A 231 -1.61 6.50 1.05
C ARG A 231 -0.74 6.29 2.29
N ALA A 232 0.59 6.30 2.13
CA ALA A 232 1.51 6.24 3.27
C ALA A 232 1.31 7.40 4.26
N LEU A 233 1.11 8.63 3.76
CA LEU A 233 0.81 9.81 4.57
C LEU A 233 -0.53 9.70 5.29
N VAL A 234 -1.57 9.18 4.63
CA VAL A 234 -2.87 8.94 5.27
C VAL A 234 -2.74 7.96 6.44
N LEU A 235 -2.01 6.85 6.24
CA LEU A 235 -1.74 5.89 7.31
C LEU A 235 -0.92 6.53 8.44
N ALA A 236 0.16 7.24 8.10
CA ALA A 236 1.03 7.92 9.08
C ALA A 236 0.24 8.90 9.95
N ALA A 237 -0.58 9.76 9.32
CA ALA A 237 -1.47 10.70 10.00
C ALA A 237 -2.45 9.97 10.92
N ARG A 238 -3.05 8.86 10.48
CA ARG A 238 -3.97 8.07 11.29
C ARG A 238 -3.27 7.49 12.55
N LEU A 239 -2.07 6.93 12.37
CA LEU A 239 -1.32 6.25 13.43
C LEU A 239 -0.76 7.19 14.51
N MET A 240 -0.52 8.47 14.21
CA MET A 240 0.13 9.42 15.14
C MET A 240 -0.57 10.78 15.31
N ASP A 241 -1.68 11.06 14.62
CA ASP A 241 -2.33 12.38 14.59
C ASP A 241 -1.44 13.50 14.02
N GLY A 242 -0.52 13.14 13.12
CA GLY A 242 0.44 14.06 12.52
C GLY A 242 -0.23 15.08 11.61
N ARG A 243 -0.32 16.35 12.05
CA ARG A 243 -0.86 17.45 11.21
C ARG A 243 -0.09 17.61 9.90
N ALA A 244 1.24 17.52 9.95
CA ALA A 244 2.08 17.64 8.76
C ALA A 244 1.78 16.54 7.72
N ASP A 245 1.64 15.29 8.18
CA ASP A 245 1.30 14.16 7.30
C ASP A 245 -0.09 14.36 6.66
N GLN A 246 -1.07 14.83 7.44
CA GLN A 246 -2.40 15.13 6.94
C GLN A 246 -2.38 16.27 5.89
N ASP A 247 -1.59 17.31 6.12
CA ASP A 247 -1.47 18.44 5.18
C ASP A 247 -0.77 18.03 3.89
N HIS A 248 0.32 17.27 3.97
CA HIS A 248 0.97 16.70 2.80
C HIS A 248 0.05 15.75 2.01
N ALA A 249 -0.75 14.92 2.70
CA ALA A 249 -1.75 14.07 2.05
C ALA A 249 -2.82 14.90 1.31
N ARG A 250 -3.30 16.00 1.91
CA ARG A 250 -4.20 16.96 1.25
C ARG A 250 -3.55 17.58 0.01
N MET A 251 -2.29 18.00 0.10
CA MET A 251 -1.57 18.58 -1.04
C MET A 251 -1.49 17.60 -2.21
N LEU A 252 -1.25 16.32 -1.97
CA LEU A 252 -1.25 15.28 -3.01
C LEU A 252 -2.66 15.00 -3.55
N GLY A 253 -3.68 14.95 -2.68
CA GLY A 253 -5.07 14.81 -3.10
C GLY A 253 -5.53 15.96 -4.01
N ASP A 254 -5.24 17.20 -3.61
CA ASP A 254 -5.54 18.40 -4.39
C ASP A 254 -4.79 18.43 -5.72
N LEU A 255 -3.51 18.01 -5.73
CA LEU A 255 -2.73 17.84 -6.95
C LEU A 255 -3.37 16.83 -7.90
N LEU A 256 -3.81 15.67 -7.40
CA LEU A 256 -4.47 14.64 -8.20
C LEU A 256 -5.72 15.19 -8.88
N VAL A 257 -6.59 15.84 -8.11
CA VAL A 257 -7.85 16.42 -8.61
C VAL A 257 -7.58 17.55 -9.62
N THR A 258 -6.58 18.39 -9.36
CA THR A 258 -6.34 19.60 -10.18
C THR A 258 -5.53 19.29 -11.44
N ARG A 259 -4.57 18.36 -11.37
CA ARG A 259 -3.56 18.16 -12.42
C ARG A 259 -3.76 16.84 -13.15
N PHE A 260 -3.96 15.75 -12.43
CA PHE A 260 -4.03 14.41 -13.04
C PHE A 260 -5.42 14.05 -13.54
N GLN A 261 -6.48 14.53 -12.87
CA GLN A 261 -7.86 14.24 -13.26
C GLN A 261 -8.21 14.95 -14.58
N ASP A 262 -8.92 14.22 -15.44
CA ASP A 262 -9.56 14.81 -16.60
C ASP A 262 -10.88 15.50 -16.18
N PRO A 263 -11.04 16.80 -16.49
CA PRO A 263 -12.18 17.57 -16.02
C PRO A 263 -13.51 17.17 -16.66
N GLU A 264 -13.49 16.55 -17.84
CA GLU A 264 -14.71 16.18 -18.58
C GLU A 264 -15.10 14.72 -18.31
N ARG A 265 -14.15 13.81 -18.46
CA ARG A 265 -14.41 12.37 -18.37
C ARG A 265 -14.20 11.80 -16.96
N GLY A 266 -13.63 12.58 -16.05
CA GLY A 266 -13.05 12.03 -14.83
C GLY A 266 -11.89 11.09 -15.12
N GLY A 267 -11.46 10.34 -14.11
CA GLY A 267 -10.28 9.49 -14.19
C GLY A 267 -8.98 10.29 -14.30
N PHE A 268 -7.86 9.61 -14.06
CA PHE A 268 -6.55 10.19 -13.87
C PHE A 268 -5.59 9.72 -14.95
N SER A 269 -4.81 10.66 -15.47
CA SER A 269 -3.73 10.37 -16.42
C SER A 269 -2.54 9.77 -15.68
N ALA A 270 -1.82 8.83 -16.29
CA ALA A 270 -0.65 8.21 -15.63
C ALA A 270 0.49 9.21 -15.38
N ARG A 271 0.59 10.25 -16.21
CA ARG A 271 1.55 11.35 -16.07
C ARG A 271 0.90 12.68 -16.34
N TRP A 272 1.40 13.70 -15.67
CA TRP A 272 1.07 15.09 -15.90
C TRP A 272 2.35 15.90 -16.00
N GLU A 273 2.48 16.72 -17.04
CA GLU A 273 3.68 17.51 -17.31
C GLU A 273 3.28 18.95 -17.66
N PRO A 274 3.70 19.95 -16.88
CA PRO A 274 3.47 21.34 -17.24
C PRO A 274 4.32 21.71 -18.45
N THR A 275 3.75 22.52 -19.33
CA THR A 275 4.45 23.11 -20.47
C THR A 275 4.59 24.61 -20.26
N GLY A 276 5.60 25.23 -20.87
CA GLY A 276 5.94 26.65 -20.66
C GLY A 276 4.85 27.66 -21.06
N LYS A 277 3.72 27.24 -21.65
CA LYS A 277 2.61 28.13 -22.07
C LYS A 277 1.41 28.10 -21.12
N GLY A 278 1.59 27.63 -19.87
CA GLY A 278 0.49 27.48 -18.92
C GLY A 278 -0.47 26.33 -19.25
N THR A 279 -0.13 25.49 -20.23
CA THR A 279 -0.85 24.26 -20.57
C THR A 279 -0.07 23.05 -20.06
N ALA A 280 -0.68 21.86 -20.06
CA ALA A 280 -0.02 20.64 -19.61
C ALA A 280 -0.26 19.48 -20.57
N LYS A 281 0.74 18.60 -20.68
CA LYS A 281 0.63 17.33 -21.39
C LYS A 281 0.22 16.24 -20.40
N ARG A 282 -0.73 15.42 -20.81
CA ARG A 282 -1.17 14.24 -20.07
C ARG A 282 -0.94 12.99 -20.92
N SER A 283 -0.48 11.90 -20.30
CA SER A 283 -0.36 10.61 -20.99
C SER A 283 -1.62 9.76 -20.84
N GLY A 284 -1.60 8.53 -21.37
CA GLY A 284 -2.69 7.57 -21.24
C GLY A 284 -3.07 7.26 -19.78
N ARG A 285 -4.15 6.49 -19.62
CA ARG A 285 -4.71 6.11 -18.32
C ARG A 285 -4.52 4.61 -18.10
N SER A 286 -4.22 4.24 -16.87
CA SER A 286 -4.16 2.86 -16.40
C SER A 286 -5.35 2.63 -15.47
N SER A 287 -6.13 1.59 -15.72
CA SER A 287 -7.30 1.26 -14.87
C SER A 287 -6.87 0.97 -13.43
N ALA A 288 -5.81 0.17 -13.23
CA ALA A 288 -5.26 -0.11 -11.91
C ALA A 288 -4.76 1.16 -11.19
N ASP A 289 -4.07 2.07 -11.88
CA ASP A 289 -3.62 3.33 -11.27
C ASP A 289 -4.79 4.24 -10.89
N ASN A 290 -5.85 4.21 -11.69
CA ASN A 290 -7.08 4.95 -11.42
C ASN A 290 -7.81 4.40 -10.19
N ALA A 291 -7.89 3.07 -10.07
CA ALA A 291 -8.46 2.41 -8.91
C ALA A 291 -7.68 2.75 -7.62
N ARG A 292 -6.34 2.68 -7.68
CA ARG A 292 -5.48 3.07 -6.54
C ARG A 292 -5.59 4.55 -6.19
N ALA A 293 -5.68 5.43 -7.18
CA ALA A 293 -5.92 6.85 -6.95
C ALA A 293 -7.29 7.11 -6.32
N ALA A 294 -8.33 6.43 -6.80
CA ALA A 294 -9.67 6.54 -6.24
C ALA A 294 -9.71 6.04 -4.79
N ARG A 295 -9.05 4.92 -4.49
CA ARG A 295 -8.88 4.41 -3.13
C ARG A 295 -8.19 5.41 -2.22
N PHE A 296 -7.05 5.98 -2.64
CA PHE A 296 -6.35 7.02 -1.88
C PHE A 296 -7.26 8.21 -1.56
N LEU A 297 -8.03 8.69 -2.54
CA LEU A 297 -8.94 9.81 -2.34
C LEU A 297 -10.09 9.48 -1.39
N CYS A 298 -10.61 8.25 -1.39
CA CYS A 298 -11.60 7.78 -0.41
C CYS A 298 -11.01 7.67 1.01
N GLU A 299 -9.81 7.12 1.14
CA GLU A 299 -9.06 7.07 2.40
C GLU A 299 -8.78 8.51 2.92
N LEU A 300 -8.45 9.44 2.03
CA LEU A 300 -8.23 10.86 2.36
C LEU A 300 -9.51 11.58 2.78
N THR A 301 -10.66 11.32 2.15
CA THR A 301 -11.96 11.81 2.64
C THR A 301 -12.24 11.26 4.04
N THR A 302 -11.92 10.00 4.31
CA THR A 302 -12.11 9.39 5.64
C THR A 302 -11.24 10.08 6.70
N LEU A 303 -10.00 10.42 6.34
CA LEU A 303 -9.08 11.13 7.24
C LEU A 303 -9.46 12.60 7.47
N THR A 304 -9.97 13.30 6.44
CA THR A 304 -10.14 14.76 6.49
C THR A 304 -11.57 15.24 6.64
N GLY A 305 -12.56 14.40 6.32
CA GLY A 305 -13.98 14.78 6.20
C GLY A 305 -14.32 15.54 4.91
N ASP A 306 -13.34 15.87 4.06
CA ASP A 306 -13.57 16.64 2.83
C ASP A 306 -14.11 15.72 1.71
N THR A 307 -15.36 15.91 1.33
CA THR A 307 -16.07 15.05 0.37
C THR A 307 -15.59 15.25 -1.06
N LYS A 308 -14.89 16.35 -1.37
CA LYS A 308 -14.43 16.63 -2.74
C LYS A 308 -13.53 15.52 -3.30
N TYR A 309 -12.76 14.85 -2.42
CA TYR A 309 -11.88 13.74 -2.82
C TYR A 309 -12.69 12.50 -3.19
N ARG A 310 -13.68 12.11 -2.37
CA ARG A 310 -14.63 11.05 -2.71
C ARG A 310 -15.39 11.35 -4.00
N ASP A 311 -15.82 12.60 -4.21
CA ASP A 311 -16.49 12.98 -5.47
C ASP A 311 -15.55 12.85 -6.67
N ALA A 312 -14.28 13.17 -6.51
CA ALA A 312 -13.25 12.95 -7.53
C ALA A 312 -12.99 11.47 -7.78
N ALA A 313 -12.96 10.63 -6.74
CA ALA A 313 -12.86 9.18 -6.86
C ALA A 313 -14.05 8.61 -7.67
N ARG A 314 -15.28 9.05 -7.36
CA ARG A 314 -16.50 8.65 -8.09
C ARG A 314 -16.45 8.96 -9.58
N ARG A 315 -15.94 10.14 -9.95
CA ARG A 315 -15.76 10.50 -11.36
C ARG A 315 -14.79 9.55 -12.09
N ALA A 316 -13.88 8.88 -11.38
CA ALA A 316 -12.90 8.00 -12.00
C ALA A 316 -13.44 6.63 -12.41
N TRP A 317 -14.49 6.12 -11.75
CA TRP A 317 -15.08 4.82 -12.07
C TRP A 317 -16.37 4.91 -12.87
N GLY A 318 -16.61 6.02 -13.59
CA GLY A 318 -17.79 6.19 -14.44
C GLY A 318 -17.90 5.14 -15.57
N ASP A 319 -16.76 4.70 -16.12
CA ASP A 319 -16.70 3.68 -17.18
C ASP A 319 -16.52 2.24 -16.65
N LEU A 320 -16.38 2.07 -15.32
CA LEU A 320 -16.03 0.81 -14.68
C LEU A 320 -17.01 -0.33 -15.02
N ALA A 321 -18.30 -0.01 -15.17
CA ALA A 321 -19.32 -1.00 -15.53
C ALA A 321 -18.96 -1.82 -16.78
N ARG A 322 -18.28 -1.21 -17.76
CA ARG A 322 -17.83 -1.85 -19.00
C ARG A 322 -16.55 -2.67 -18.82
N GLU A 323 -15.68 -2.27 -17.90
CA GLU A 323 -14.45 -3.00 -17.60
C GLU A 323 -14.74 -4.33 -16.87
N LEU A 324 -15.86 -4.40 -16.15
CA LEU A 324 -16.29 -5.57 -15.37
C LEU A 324 -17.13 -6.58 -16.19
N ASP A 325 -16.96 -6.64 -17.51
CA ASP A 325 -17.67 -7.56 -18.41
C ASP A 325 -17.16 -9.01 -18.35
N LYS A 326 -15.95 -9.24 -17.83
CA LYS A 326 -15.32 -10.56 -17.77
C LYS A 326 -14.58 -10.77 -16.45
N PRO A 327 -14.39 -12.04 -16.02
CA PRO A 327 -13.58 -12.34 -14.86
C PRO A 327 -12.16 -11.80 -15.02
N SER A 328 -11.70 -11.04 -14.03
CA SER A 328 -10.36 -10.47 -14.01
C SER A 328 -9.88 -10.24 -12.58
N LEU A 329 -8.61 -10.53 -12.32
CA LEU A 329 -7.95 -10.18 -11.07
C LEU A 329 -7.69 -8.66 -10.96
N ASP A 330 -7.65 -7.95 -12.08
CA ASP A 330 -7.43 -6.50 -12.12
C ASP A 330 -8.63 -5.72 -11.54
N ALA A 331 -9.81 -6.36 -11.47
CA ALA A 331 -10.98 -5.78 -10.82
C ALA A 331 -10.83 -5.64 -9.29
N ALA A 332 -9.80 -6.26 -8.69
CA ALA A 332 -9.59 -6.22 -7.24
C ALA A 332 -9.23 -4.82 -6.73
N ASP A 333 -8.39 -4.07 -7.45
CA ASP A 333 -8.06 -2.69 -7.06
C ASP A 333 -9.33 -1.81 -7.04
N TRP A 334 -10.24 -2.00 -8.01
CA TRP A 334 -11.52 -1.28 -8.02
C TRP A 334 -12.46 -1.72 -6.91
N ALA A 335 -12.53 -3.02 -6.60
CA ALA A 335 -13.31 -3.50 -5.47
C ALA A 335 -12.82 -2.89 -4.15
N LEU A 336 -11.50 -2.77 -3.94
CA LEU A 336 -10.90 -2.11 -2.78
C LEU A 336 -11.18 -0.61 -2.75
N ALA A 337 -11.14 0.06 -3.90
CA ALA A 337 -11.48 1.49 -3.99
C ALA A 337 -12.96 1.76 -3.66
N LEU A 338 -13.87 0.93 -4.19
CA LEU A 338 -15.30 1.01 -3.92
C LEU A 338 -15.62 0.64 -2.47
N GLU A 339 -14.96 -0.37 -1.89
CA GLU A 339 -15.07 -0.68 -0.46
C GLU A 339 -14.70 0.53 0.38
N ALA A 340 -13.55 1.19 0.11
CA ALA A 340 -13.14 2.39 0.84
C ALA A 340 -14.15 3.56 0.72
N ALA A 341 -14.96 3.59 -0.35
CA ALA A 341 -16.04 4.54 -0.52
C ALA A 341 -17.31 4.16 0.26
N LEU A 342 -17.66 2.87 0.25
CA LEU A 342 -18.88 2.31 0.84
C LEU A 342 -18.78 2.13 2.36
N GLU A 343 -17.63 1.64 2.83
CA GLU A 343 -17.32 1.32 4.23
C GLU A 343 -16.05 2.10 4.65
N PRO A 344 -16.16 3.42 4.88
CA PRO A 344 -15.00 4.27 5.11
C PRO A 344 -14.32 3.90 6.44
N ALA A 345 -13.17 3.25 6.36
CA ALA A 345 -12.40 2.82 7.51
C ALA A 345 -10.91 3.05 7.30
N LEU A 346 -10.24 3.45 8.37
CA LEU A 346 -8.77 3.49 8.47
C LEU A 346 -8.34 2.66 9.67
N PRO A 347 -7.13 2.07 9.66
CA PRO A 347 -6.64 1.30 10.79
C PRO A 347 -6.73 2.05 12.12
N ASP A 348 -6.97 1.33 13.20
CA ASP A 348 -7.00 1.93 14.53
C ASP A 348 -5.62 2.43 14.96
N ARG A 349 -5.61 3.51 15.74
CA ARG A 349 -4.39 4.03 16.34
C ARG A 349 -3.93 3.08 17.44
N PRO A 350 -2.75 2.44 17.31
CA PRO A 350 -2.24 1.59 18.37
C PRO A 350 -1.81 2.44 19.57
N GLN A 351 -1.92 1.86 20.76
CA GLN A 351 -1.29 2.43 21.95
C GLN A 351 0.21 2.16 21.88
N TRP A 352 0.95 3.15 21.39
CA TRP A 352 2.41 3.07 21.33
C TRP A 352 3.00 3.04 22.74
N PRO A 353 3.99 2.17 23.01
CA PRO A 353 4.75 2.22 24.26
C PRO A 353 5.33 3.62 24.47
N THR A 354 5.12 4.19 25.65
CA THR A 354 5.81 5.43 26.05
C THR A 354 7.30 5.12 26.16
N ALA A 355 8.17 6.12 25.94
CA ALA A 355 9.61 5.97 26.07
C ALA A 355 10.03 5.75 27.54
N ALA A 356 9.78 4.55 28.07
CA ALA A 356 10.35 4.00 29.29
C ALA A 356 10.00 2.50 29.37
N GLU A 357 10.80 1.67 28.70
CA GLU A 357 11.14 0.28 29.05
C GLU A 357 12.07 -0.28 27.96
N ARG A 358 13.25 0.35 27.82
CA ARG A 358 14.40 -0.47 27.47
C ARG A 358 14.65 -1.32 28.71
N THR A 359 14.19 -2.56 28.70
CA THR A 359 14.79 -3.55 29.59
C THR A 359 16.28 -3.47 29.33
N THR A 360 17.03 -3.17 30.40
CA THR A 360 18.48 -3.18 30.38
C THR A 360 18.92 -4.47 29.69
N PRO A 361 19.78 -4.43 28.67
CA PRO A 361 20.38 -5.66 28.16
C PRO A 361 20.92 -6.45 29.37
N PRO A 362 20.68 -7.76 29.47
CA PRO A 362 21.24 -8.52 30.59
C PRO A 362 22.74 -8.23 30.64
N GLU A 363 23.23 -7.84 31.83
CA GLU A 363 24.65 -7.60 32.03
C GLU A 363 25.43 -8.78 31.46
N TRP A 364 26.31 -8.49 30.50
CA TRP A 364 27.23 -9.49 29.98
C TRP A 364 28.10 -9.96 31.14
N ARG A 365 27.85 -11.17 31.62
CA ARG A 365 28.75 -11.87 32.54
C ARG A 365 29.78 -12.61 31.70
N PRO A 366 31.07 -12.27 31.78
CA PRO A 366 32.10 -13.08 31.13
C PRO A 366 31.99 -14.53 31.62
N MET A 367 31.84 -15.46 30.69
CA MET A 367 32.04 -16.88 30.99
C MET A 367 33.53 -17.08 31.27
N ASN A 368 33.88 -17.33 32.53
CA ASN A 368 35.21 -17.81 32.90
C ASN A 368 35.37 -19.24 32.39
N PHE A 369 35.94 -19.39 31.20
CA PHE A 369 36.45 -20.68 30.75
C PHE A 369 37.67 -21.03 31.60
N LYS A 370 37.50 -21.95 32.56
CA LYS A 370 38.63 -22.66 33.14
C LYS A 370 39.18 -23.57 32.07
N VAL A 371 40.31 -23.18 31.47
CA VAL A 371 41.13 -24.08 30.66
C VAL A 371 41.68 -25.14 31.62
N ALA A 372 41.26 -26.39 31.46
CA ALA A 372 41.90 -27.51 32.11
C ALA A 372 43.27 -27.72 31.43
N GLY A 373 44.33 -27.29 32.12
CA GLY A 373 45.70 -27.60 31.73
C GLY A 373 46.08 -29.00 32.24
N ASN A 374 46.74 -29.77 31.37
CA ASN A 374 47.36 -31.06 31.61
C ASN A 374 48.34 -31.06 32.79
#